data_AF-A0A840Y5T9-F1
#
_entry.id   AF-A0A840Y5T9-F1
#
_cell.length_a   1.000
_cell.length_b   1.000
_cell.length_c   1.000
_cell.angle_alpha   90.00
_cell.angle_beta   90.00
_cell.angle_gamma   90.00
#
_symmetry.space_group_name_H-M   'P 1'
#
loop_
_entity.id
_entity.type
_entity.pdbx_description
1 polymer ?
#
loop_
_entity_poly.entity_id
_entity_poly.type
_entity_poly.pdbx_seq_one_letter_code
_entity_poly.pdbx_strand_id
1 'polypeptide(L)'
;MVTLHRFLPAVADAAPGRPSSKNSAARRRVGVWDLEVNAGFLPDVLERLNAIQDVFAFEMVDVAVPRAVSTGGESTLAWARERIDSRRVARSAKDLRRNVVASRLKIIGAQVRLTFGFDLVVVLTPDMIAFEDGGETFWNFFSWADDSVVIVSAADVRDFARQADRPFEVGLSAMMLAQVLEELLHPAVDFHKENRGCLFDFNEERATLVHTFRALRIEPSCLESIPEPYRTAAESMVGALRDSA
;
A
#
# COMPACT_ATOMS: atom_id res chain seq x y z
N MET A 1 27.75 18.19 13.24
CA MET A 1 26.61 18.87 12.59
C MET A 1 26.87 18.84 11.09
N VAL A 2 26.38 17.81 10.40
CA VAL A 2 26.68 17.57 8.98
C VAL A 2 25.51 18.11 8.16
N THR A 3 25.77 19.18 7.42
CA THR A 3 24.84 19.76 6.46
C THR A 3 24.78 18.84 5.24
N LEU A 4 23.71 18.04 5.13
CA LEU A 4 23.40 17.26 3.93
C LEU A 4 23.04 18.22 2.79
N HIS A 5 24.00 18.49 1.90
CA HIS A 5 23.75 19.22 0.67
C HIS A 5 22.83 18.39 -0.25
N ARG A 6 21.65 18.94 -0.56
CA ARG A 6 20.74 18.48 -1.61
C ARG A 6 21.48 18.41 -2.95
N PHE A 7 21.83 17.19 -3.38
CA PHE A 7 22.06 16.87 -4.78
C PHE A 7 21.03 15.83 -5.18
N LEU A 8 19.87 16.29 -5.66
CA LEU A 8 19.01 15.49 -6.51
C LEU A 8 19.24 15.98 -7.94
N PRO A 9 19.53 15.09 -8.92
CA PRO A 9 19.58 15.49 -10.32
C PRO A 9 18.21 16.03 -10.74
N ALA A 10 18.21 17.06 -11.59
CA ALA A 10 17.00 17.62 -12.19
C ALA A 10 16.22 16.50 -12.90
N VAL A 11 15.05 16.14 -12.36
CA VAL A 11 14.09 15.27 -13.03
C VAL A 11 13.54 16.08 -14.21
N ALA A 12 13.64 15.51 -15.40
CA ALA A 12 13.32 16.19 -16.65
C ALA A 12 11.86 16.70 -16.68
N ASP A 13 11.68 17.93 -17.15
CA ASP A 13 10.40 18.57 -17.41
C ASP A 13 9.61 17.78 -18.47
N ALA A 14 8.63 17.01 -18.02
CA ALA A 14 7.55 16.54 -18.89
C ALA A 14 6.27 16.31 -18.07
N ALA A 15 5.44 17.35 -17.95
CA ALA A 15 4.03 17.18 -17.65
C ALA A 15 3.21 17.80 -18.80
N PRO A 16 2.59 17.00 -19.68
CA PRO A 16 1.64 17.51 -20.66
C PRO A 16 0.44 18.13 -19.94
N GLY A 17 0.03 19.33 -20.39
CA GLY A 17 -1.06 20.11 -19.80
C GLY A 17 -2.38 19.32 -19.76
N ARG A 18 -3.01 19.27 -18.59
CA ARG A 18 -4.27 18.55 -18.39
C ARG A 18 -5.48 19.37 -18.81
N PRO A 19 -6.42 18.78 -19.57
CA PRO A 19 -7.70 19.41 -19.86
C PRO A 19 -8.54 19.51 -18.59
N SER A 20 -8.93 20.74 -18.24
CA SER A 20 -9.88 21.04 -17.18
C SER A 20 -11.30 20.72 -17.66
N SER A 21 -11.89 19.61 -17.20
CA SER A 21 -13.34 19.43 -17.29
C SER A 21 -14.00 20.05 -16.05
N LYS A 22 -15.00 20.90 -16.26
CA LYS A 22 -15.79 21.55 -15.21
C LYS A 22 -17.06 20.74 -14.99
N ASN A 23 -17.33 20.32 -13.74
CA ASN A 23 -18.62 19.81 -13.20
C ASN A 23 -18.81 18.30 -12.89
N SER A 24 -17.76 17.49 -12.77
CA SER A 24 -17.84 16.31 -11.89
C SER A 24 -17.16 16.66 -10.57
N ALA A 25 -17.70 16.23 -9.42
CA ALA A 25 -16.91 16.23 -8.19
C ALA A 25 -15.56 15.57 -8.51
N ALA A 26 -14.45 16.25 -8.25
CA ALA A 26 -13.15 15.79 -8.72
C ALA A 26 -12.84 14.45 -8.06
N ARG A 27 -12.65 13.40 -8.88
CA ARG A 27 -12.19 12.08 -8.41
C ARG A 27 -10.91 12.24 -7.63
N ARG A 28 -10.77 11.52 -6.50
CA ARG A 28 -9.51 11.43 -5.78
C ARG A 28 -8.51 10.65 -6.62
N ARG A 29 -7.39 11.26 -6.93
CA ARG A 29 -6.34 10.64 -7.75
C ARG A 29 -5.40 9.83 -6.86
N VAL A 30 -5.28 8.55 -7.16
CA VAL A 30 -4.44 7.60 -6.43
C VAL A 30 -3.35 7.10 -7.37
N GLY A 31 -2.10 7.52 -7.14
CA GLY A 31 -0.95 7.01 -7.87
C GLY A 31 -0.54 5.64 -7.34
N VAL A 32 -0.27 4.68 -8.19
CA VAL A 32 0.23 3.33 -7.84
C VAL A 32 1.63 3.16 -8.37
N TRP A 33 2.62 3.17 -7.49
CA TRP A 33 4.03 3.09 -7.81
C TRP A 33 4.59 1.71 -7.45
N ASP A 34 4.97 0.93 -8.46
CA ASP A 34 5.48 -0.44 -8.32
C ASP A 34 7.02 -0.45 -8.18
N LEU A 35 7.53 -0.93 -7.03
CA LEU A 35 8.96 -1.13 -6.78
C LEU A 35 9.39 -2.59 -7.06
N GLU A 36 9.23 -3.06 -8.30
CA GLU A 36 9.65 -4.40 -8.74
C GLU A 36 8.83 -5.57 -8.14
N VAL A 37 7.56 -5.32 -7.80
CA VAL A 37 6.59 -6.35 -7.42
C VAL A 37 6.24 -7.26 -8.60
N ASN A 38 6.38 -6.77 -9.83
CA ASN A 38 6.10 -7.51 -11.07
C ASN A 38 4.63 -7.95 -11.16
N ALA A 39 3.71 -7.05 -10.85
CA ALA A 39 2.26 -7.26 -10.98
C ALA A 39 1.80 -6.92 -12.41
N GLY A 40 2.15 -7.76 -13.38
CA GLY A 40 2.02 -7.47 -14.82
C GLY A 40 0.59 -7.16 -15.29
N PHE A 41 -0.43 -7.72 -14.63
CA PHE A 41 -1.84 -7.47 -14.97
C PHE A 41 -2.51 -6.43 -14.07
N LEU A 42 -1.76 -5.77 -13.18
CA LEU A 42 -2.32 -4.77 -12.27
C LEU A 42 -2.99 -3.61 -13.01
N PRO A 43 -2.44 -3.07 -14.13
CA PRO A 43 -3.10 -2.01 -14.88
C PRO A 43 -4.54 -2.37 -15.30
N ASP A 44 -4.76 -3.61 -15.75
CA ASP A 44 -6.09 -4.08 -16.17
C ASP A 44 -7.08 -4.14 -14.99
N VAL A 45 -6.59 -4.52 -13.81
CA VAL A 45 -7.41 -4.50 -12.59
C VAL A 45 -7.76 -3.06 -12.22
N LEU A 46 -6.80 -2.13 -12.22
CA LEU A 46 -7.05 -0.72 -11.91
C LEU A 46 -8.02 -0.06 -12.90
N GLU A 47 -7.94 -0.39 -14.19
CA GLU A 47 -8.90 0.09 -15.20
C GLU A 47 -10.32 -0.36 -14.87
N ARG A 48 -10.51 -1.64 -14.49
CA ARG A 48 -11.82 -2.16 -14.05
C ARG A 48 -12.33 -1.45 -12.81
N LEU A 49 -11.47 -1.23 -11.81
CA LEU A 49 -11.84 -0.49 -10.59
C LEU A 49 -12.23 0.96 -10.89
N ASN A 50 -11.58 1.60 -11.86
CA ASN A 50 -11.92 2.96 -12.29
C ASN A 50 -13.23 3.06 -13.07
N ALA A 51 -13.63 1.99 -13.76
CA ALA A 51 -14.83 1.97 -14.60
C ALA A 51 -16.14 1.80 -13.81
N ILE A 52 -16.07 1.20 -12.62
CA ILE A 52 -17.25 0.82 -11.82
C ILE A 52 -17.63 1.85 -10.74
N GLN A 53 -16.85 2.92 -10.55
CA GLN A 53 -17.09 3.97 -9.56
C GLN A 53 -16.54 5.33 -10.03
N ASP A 54 -16.92 6.40 -9.33
CA ASP A 54 -16.57 7.79 -9.67
C ASP A 54 -15.96 8.58 -8.50
N VAL A 55 -15.52 7.91 -7.45
CA VAL A 55 -14.87 8.48 -6.26
C VAL A 55 -13.35 8.54 -6.42
N PHE A 56 -12.75 7.50 -7.00
CA PHE A 56 -11.31 7.32 -7.16
C PHE A 56 -10.90 7.26 -8.65
N ALA A 57 -9.67 7.69 -8.91
CA ALA A 57 -8.96 7.52 -10.16
C ALA A 57 -7.57 6.94 -9.88
N PHE A 58 -7.44 5.62 -10.01
CA PHE A 58 -6.18 4.91 -9.87
C PHE A 58 -5.34 5.06 -11.14
N GLU A 59 -4.08 5.44 -11.02
CA GLU A 59 -3.15 5.65 -12.13
C GLU A 59 -1.82 4.96 -11.81
N MET A 60 -1.29 4.13 -12.72
CA MET A 60 0.07 3.58 -12.57
C MET A 60 1.10 4.70 -12.70
N VAL A 61 2.15 4.64 -11.88
CA VAL A 61 3.24 5.61 -11.85
C VAL A 61 4.53 4.92 -12.29
N ASP A 62 5.08 5.39 -13.40
CA ASP A 62 6.38 4.94 -13.91
C ASP A 62 7.47 5.96 -13.54
N VAL A 63 8.18 5.67 -12.46
CA VAL A 63 9.29 6.49 -11.95
C VAL A 63 10.44 5.58 -11.58
N ALA A 64 11.64 5.92 -12.05
CA ALA A 64 12.85 5.20 -11.72
C ALA A 64 13.08 5.16 -10.20
N VAL A 65 13.32 3.97 -9.68
CA VAL A 65 13.57 3.75 -8.25
C VAL A 65 15.00 4.20 -7.91
N PRO A 66 15.19 5.20 -7.04
CA PRO A 66 16.53 5.54 -6.59
C PRO A 66 17.13 4.34 -5.85
N ARG A 67 18.39 4.00 -6.12
CA ARG A 67 19.08 2.85 -5.50
C ARG A 67 19.10 2.88 -3.96
N ALA A 68 18.94 4.06 -3.36
CA ALA A 68 18.84 4.24 -1.92
C ALA A 68 17.49 3.77 -1.32
N VAL A 69 16.48 3.55 -2.15
CA VAL A 69 15.11 3.15 -1.76
C VAL A 69 14.99 1.63 -1.68
N SER A 70 15.68 0.90 -2.55
CA SER A 70 15.66 -0.56 -2.64
C SER A 70 16.50 -1.28 -1.58
N THR A 71 16.89 -0.61 -0.50
CA THR A 71 17.74 -1.21 0.53
C THR A 71 16.90 -1.88 1.62
N GLY A 72 16.23 -2.97 1.28
CA GLY A 72 15.93 -4.02 2.26
C GLY A 72 17.22 -4.65 2.81
N GLY A 73 17.11 -5.72 3.59
CA GLY A 73 18.30 -6.47 4.01
C GLY A 73 19.11 -5.80 5.12
N GLU A 74 20.41 -5.58 4.86
CA GLU A 74 21.36 -5.07 5.86
C GLU A 74 21.04 -3.63 6.31
N SER A 75 20.41 -2.84 5.45
CA SER A 75 19.99 -1.48 5.80
C SER A 75 18.91 -1.46 6.88
N THR A 76 17.92 -2.36 6.78
CA THR A 76 16.88 -2.51 7.81
C THR A 76 17.46 -3.08 9.09
N LEU A 77 18.43 -4.00 8.99
CA LEU A 77 19.14 -4.51 10.16
C LEU A 77 19.94 -3.42 10.87
N ALA A 78 20.65 -2.57 10.12
CA ALA A 78 21.38 -1.42 10.68
C ALA A 78 20.43 -0.44 11.37
N TRP A 79 19.30 -0.11 10.72
CA TRP A 79 18.25 0.72 11.30
C TRP A 79 17.70 0.16 12.62
N ALA A 80 17.48 -1.16 12.70
CA ALA A 80 16.98 -1.82 13.90
C ALA A 80 18.00 -1.81 15.06
N ARG A 81 19.31 -1.95 14.77
CA ARG A 81 20.38 -1.89 15.79
C ARG A 81 20.45 -0.58 16.57
N GLU A 82 19.95 0.49 15.99
CA GLU A 82 19.90 1.81 16.62
C GLU A 82 18.67 1.98 17.53
N ARG A 83 17.69 1.08 17.48
CA ARG A 83 16.35 1.26 18.07
C ARG A 83 15.95 0.20 19.07
N ILE A 84 16.36 -1.04 18.86
CA ILE A 84 16.03 -2.16 19.74
C ILE A 84 17.28 -2.82 20.30
N ASP A 85 17.12 -3.54 21.41
CA ASP A 85 18.24 -4.19 22.08
C ASP A 85 18.92 -5.23 21.17
N SER A 86 20.23 -5.37 21.33
CA SER A 86 21.07 -6.23 20.48
C SER A 86 20.66 -7.71 20.51
N ARG A 87 20.04 -8.20 21.61
CA ARG A 87 19.55 -9.59 21.68
C ARG A 87 18.30 -9.76 20.83
N ARG A 88 17.37 -8.81 20.85
CA ARG A 88 16.18 -8.81 19.96
C ARG A 88 16.59 -8.72 18.50
N VAL A 89 17.54 -7.84 18.15
CA VAL A 89 18.10 -7.79 16.78
C VAL A 89 18.67 -9.14 16.37
N ALA A 90 19.51 -9.77 17.20
CA ALA A 90 20.16 -11.03 16.86
C ALA A 90 19.14 -12.15 16.62
N ARG A 91 18.07 -12.22 17.42
CA ARG A 91 16.99 -13.22 17.27
C ARG A 91 16.16 -13.01 16.00
N SER A 92 15.94 -11.76 15.60
CA SER A 92 15.06 -11.40 14.48
C SER A 92 15.81 -11.00 13.22
N ALA A 93 17.14 -11.21 13.17
CA ALA A 93 17.99 -10.70 12.09
C ALA A 93 17.63 -11.26 10.72
N LYS A 94 17.08 -12.47 10.63
CA LYS A 94 16.60 -13.05 9.37
C LYS A 94 15.34 -12.33 8.87
N ASP A 95 14.39 -12.10 9.77
CA ASP A 95 13.12 -11.46 9.43
C ASP A 95 13.33 -9.99 9.10
N LEU A 96 14.11 -9.26 9.90
CA LEU A 96 14.45 -7.86 9.66
C LEU A 96 15.06 -7.62 8.28
N ARG A 97 15.84 -8.58 7.75
CA ARG A 97 16.41 -8.48 6.40
C ARG A 97 15.39 -8.61 5.28
N ARG A 98 14.23 -9.21 5.53
CA ARG A 98 13.11 -9.31 4.57
C ARG A 98 12.20 -8.08 4.61
N ASN A 99 12.57 -7.06 5.37
CA ASN A 99 11.77 -5.86 5.56
C ASN A 99 12.44 -4.64 4.92
N VAL A 100 11.61 -3.69 4.50
CA VAL A 100 11.97 -2.32 4.16
C VAL A 100 11.44 -1.37 5.24
N VAL A 101 12.16 -0.27 5.49
CA VAL A 101 11.77 0.72 6.50
C VAL A 101 10.77 1.71 5.90
N ALA A 102 9.55 1.74 6.44
CA ALA A 102 8.43 2.55 5.95
C ALA A 102 8.77 4.04 5.82
N SER A 103 9.46 4.62 6.82
CA SER A 103 9.83 6.04 6.81
C SER A 103 10.73 6.43 5.64
N ARG A 104 11.54 5.50 5.11
CA ARG A 104 12.32 5.74 3.89
C ARG A 104 11.38 5.81 2.69
N LEU A 105 10.52 4.82 2.51
CA LEU A 105 9.56 4.80 1.40
C LEU A 105 8.59 5.99 1.46
N LYS A 106 8.15 6.40 2.66
CA LYS A 106 7.31 7.59 2.86
C LYS A 106 7.92 8.83 2.22
N ILE A 107 9.21 9.10 2.45
CA ILE A 107 9.88 10.30 1.94
C ILE A 107 9.85 10.34 0.41
N ILE A 108 10.13 9.22 -0.26
CA ILE A 108 10.10 9.20 -1.73
C ILE A 108 8.67 9.12 -2.27
N GLY A 109 7.78 8.36 -1.64
CA GLY A 109 6.35 8.34 -1.99
C GLY A 109 5.74 9.74 -1.93
N ALA A 110 6.04 10.52 -0.89
CA ALA A 110 5.59 11.91 -0.79
C ALA A 110 6.11 12.78 -1.95
N GLN A 111 7.35 12.57 -2.40
CA GLN A 111 7.88 13.28 -3.56
C GLN A 111 7.15 12.89 -4.85
N VAL A 112 6.90 11.59 -5.06
CA VAL A 112 6.10 11.11 -6.20
C VAL A 112 4.71 11.72 -6.18
N ARG A 113 4.02 11.67 -5.03
CA ARG A 113 2.69 12.24 -4.83
C ARG A 113 2.65 13.71 -5.24
N LEU A 114 3.57 14.53 -4.73
CA LEU A 114 3.64 15.95 -5.03
C LEU A 114 4.01 16.24 -6.49
N THR A 115 4.96 15.48 -7.06
CA THR A 115 5.45 15.68 -8.43
C THR A 115 4.35 15.44 -9.47
N PHE A 116 3.53 14.41 -9.25
CA PHE A 116 2.47 14.03 -10.19
C PHE A 116 1.07 14.55 -9.81
N GLY A 117 0.97 15.30 -8.71
CA GLY A 117 -0.27 15.90 -8.21
C GLY A 117 -1.33 14.87 -7.82
N PHE A 118 -0.90 13.75 -7.21
CA PHE A 118 -1.82 12.76 -6.66
C PHE A 118 -2.32 13.20 -5.28
N ASP A 119 -3.55 12.85 -4.94
CA ASP A 119 -4.08 13.06 -3.58
C ASP A 119 -3.43 12.07 -2.60
N LEU A 120 -3.22 10.84 -3.07
CA LEU A 120 -2.60 9.74 -2.35
C LEU A 120 -1.69 8.94 -3.29
N VAL A 121 -0.61 8.36 -2.76
CA VAL A 121 0.21 7.39 -3.49
C VAL A 121 0.26 6.06 -2.75
N VAL A 122 0.14 4.97 -3.49
CA VAL A 122 0.35 3.60 -3.04
C VAL A 122 1.72 3.16 -3.56
N VAL A 123 2.63 2.81 -2.66
CA VAL A 123 3.96 2.27 -2.96
C VAL A 123 3.91 0.75 -2.78
N LEU A 124 4.09 0.00 -3.85
CA LEU A 124 4.14 -1.46 -3.82
C LEU A 124 5.59 -1.92 -3.65
N THR A 125 5.85 -2.81 -2.71
CA THR A 125 7.20 -3.32 -2.43
C THR A 125 7.22 -4.84 -2.32
N PRO A 126 8.25 -5.55 -2.82
CA PRO A 126 8.38 -6.99 -2.66
C PRO A 126 8.77 -7.40 -1.23
N ASP A 127 9.29 -6.45 -0.42
CA ASP A 127 9.70 -6.68 0.96
C ASP A 127 8.54 -6.45 1.95
N MET A 128 8.59 -7.11 3.10
CA MET A 128 7.70 -6.80 4.24
C MET A 128 8.01 -5.40 4.78
N ILE A 129 7.13 -4.84 5.62
CA ILE A 129 7.28 -3.47 6.12
C ILE A 129 7.70 -3.48 7.59
N ALA A 130 8.69 -2.64 7.91
CA ALA A 130 9.10 -2.30 9.26
C ALA A 130 8.95 -0.79 9.51
N PHE A 131 8.50 -0.41 10.71
CA PHE A 131 8.27 0.98 11.09
C PHE A 131 8.42 1.18 12.60
N GLU A 132 8.38 2.44 13.00
CA GLU A 132 8.36 2.86 14.40
C GLU A 132 7.02 3.54 14.69
N ASP A 133 6.37 3.15 15.77
CA ASP A 133 5.14 3.79 16.26
C ASP A 133 5.13 3.76 17.79
N GLY A 134 4.73 4.87 18.42
CA GLY A 134 4.74 5.00 19.88
C GLY A 134 6.11 4.77 20.56
N GLY A 135 7.22 4.91 19.82
CA GLY A 135 8.57 4.58 20.30
C GLY A 135 8.91 3.08 20.27
N GLU A 136 8.02 2.24 19.77
CA GLU A 136 8.24 0.82 19.55
C GLU A 136 8.56 0.53 18.08
N THR A 137 9.35 -0.52 17.86
CA THR A 137 9.71 -0.99 16.51
C THR A 137 8.91 -2.23 16.12
N PHE A 138 8.22 -2.13 14.99
CA PHE A 138 7.38 -3.15 14.38
C PHE A 138 7.99 -3.62 13.05
N TRP A 139 7.77 -4.89 12.69
CA TRP A 139 8.22 -5.47 11.43
C TRP A 139 7.36 -6.67 11.03
N ASN A 140 7.50 -7.13 9.80
CA ASN A 140 6.66 -8.15 9.15
C ASN A 140 5.21 -7.69 8.95
N PHE A 141 5.01 -6.41 8.60
CA PHE A 141 3.70 -5.88 8.24
C PHE A 141 3.46 -5.91 6.73
N PHE A 142 2.22 -6.19 6.35
CA PHE A 142 1.79 -6.22 4.95
C PHE A 142 1.46 -4.85 4.39
N SER A 143 1.02 -3.93 5.24
CA SER A 143 0.69 -2.58 4.83
C SER A 143 0.98 -1.59 5.95
N TRP A 144 1.13 -0.33 5.55
CA TRP A 144 1.30 0.81 6.44
C TRP A 144 0.90 2.08 5.69
N ALA A 145 0.38 3.08 6.38
CA ALA A 145 0.06 4.37 5.77
C ALA A 145 0.35 5.54 6.72
N ASP A 146 0.72 6.68 6.13
CA ASP A 146 0.94 7.94 6.82
C ASP A 146 1.06 9.10 5.81
N ASP A 147 0.45 10.25 6.10
CA ASP A 147 0.45 11.48 5.29
C ASP A 147 0.14 11.24 3.79
N SER A 148 -0.91 10.46 3.50
CA SER A 148 -1.34 10.09 2.14
C SER A 148 -0.28 9.32 1.34
N VAL A 149 0.62 8.63 2.04
CA VAL A 149 1.50 7.61 1.46
C VAL A 149 1.12 6.27 2.04
N VAL A 150 0.55 5.43 1.20
CA VAL A 150 0.23 4.04 1.51
C VAL A 150 1.38 3.17 1.02
N ILE A 151 1.82 2.20 1.81
CA ILE A 151 2.81 1.19 1.42
C ILE A 151 2.14 -0.17 1.52
N VAL A 152 2.25 -0.98 0.48
CA VAL A 152 1.71 -2.34 0.43
C VAL A 152 2.81 -3.30 0.04
N SER A 153 3.02 -4.31 0.87
CA SER A 153 3.94 -5.41 0.63
C SER A 153 3.28 -6.50 -0.22
N ALA A 154 3.99 -6.92 -1.26
CA ALA A 154 3.65 -8.09 -2.06
C ALA A 154 4.34 -9.37 -1.55
N ALA A 155 5.09 -9.30 -0.45
CA ALA A 155 5.81 -10.44 0.11
C ALA A 155 4.86 -11.58 0.46
N ASP A 156 5.09 -12.76 -0.12
CA ASP A 156 4.29 -13.98 0.02
C ASP A 156 2.81 -13.85 -0.47
N VAL A 157 2.38 -12.67 -0.97
CA VAL A 157 1.00 -12.42 -1.45
C VAL A 157 0.65 -13.31 -2.64
N ARG A 158 1.60 -13.60 -3.53
CA ARG A 158 1.41 -14.52 -4.66
C ARG A 158 1.04 -15.93 -4.18
N ASP A 159 1.67 -16.40 -3.12
CA ASP A 159 1.38 -17.71 -2.55
C ASP A 159 0.04 -17.74 -1.82
N PHE A 160 -0.32 -16.68 -1.09
CA PHE A 160 -1.61 -16.58 -0.43
C PHE A 160 -2.78 -16.44 -1.43
N ALA A 161 -2.62 -15.64 -2.48
CA ALA A 161 -3.62 -15.51 -3.55
C ALA A 161 -3.86 -16.84 -4.25
N ARG A 162 -2.78 -17.58 -4.58
CA ARG A 162 -2.88 -18.93 -5.15
C ARG A 162 -3.61 -19.90 -4.22
N GLN A 163 -3.33 -19.88 -2.91
CA GLN A 163 -4.04 -20.72 -1.93
C GLN A 163 -5.53 -20.34 -1.78
N ALA A 164 -5.86 -19.08 -2.07
CA ALA A 164 -7.22 -18.57 -2.09
C ALA A 164 -7.95 -18.82 -3.42
N ASP A 165 -7.29 -19.44 -4.41
CA ASP A 165 -7.77 -19.61 -5.79
C ASP A 165 -8.10 -18.26 -6.45
N ARG A 166 -7.17 -17.30 -6.32
CA ARG A 166 -7.28 -15.95 -6.87
C ARG A 166 -6.04 -15.54 -7.67
N PRO A 167 -6.19 -14.69 -8.69
CA PRO A 167 -5.06 -14.00 -9.31
C PRO A 167 -4.28 -13.17 -8.30
N PHE A 168 -2.96 -13.07 -8.51
CA PHE A 168 -2.05 -12.30 -7.65
C PHE A 168 -2.46 -10.82 -7.55
N GLU A 169 -2.79 -10.22 -8.69
CA GLU A 169 -3.16 -8.82 -8.83
C GLU A 169 -4.48 -8.49 -8.10
N VAL A 170 -5.40 -9.46 -8.01
CA VAL A 170 -6.64 -9.31 -7.22
C VAL A 170 -6.32 -9.25 -5.73
N GLY A 171 -5.46 -10.13 -5.22
CA GLY A 171 -5.01 -10.11 -3.82
C GLY A 171 -4.29 -8.81 -3.48
N LEU A 172 -3.37 -8.38 -4.35
CA LEU A 172 -2.64 -7.12 -4.17
C LEU A 172 -3.58 -5.91 -4.18
N SER A 173 -4.50 -5.83 -5.15
CA SER A 173 -5.48 -4.75 -5.25
C SER A 173 -6.43 -4.70 -4.05
N ALA A 174 -6.79 -5.86 -3.47
CA ALA A 174 -7.59 -5.93 -2.26
C ALA A 174 -6.88 -5.30 -1.05
N MET A 175 -5.58 -5.57 -0.89
CA MET A 175 -4.75 -4.95 0.16
C MET A 175 -4.58 -3.45 -0.06
N MET A 176 -4.36 -3.03 -1.31
CA MET A 176 -4.30 -1.61 -1.67
C MET A 176 -5.60 -0.89 -1.32
N LEU A 177 -6.74 -1.47 -1.69
CA LEU A 177 -8.04 -0.88 -1.42
C LEU A 177 -8.31 -0.75 0.09
N ALA A 178 -8.01 -1.80 0.86
CA ALA A 178 -8.15 -1.77 2.32
C ALA A 178 -7.34 -0.62 2.93
N GLN A 179 -6.05 -0.52 2.59
CA GLN A 179 -5.16 0.49 3.17
C GLN A 179 -5.48 1.92 2.68
N VAL A 180 -5.93 2.09 1.43
CA VAL A 180 -6.38 3.40 0.93
C VAL A 180 -7.64 3.87 1.66
N LEU A 181 -8.59 2.98 1.91
CA LEU A 181 -9.80 3.32 2.65
C LEU A 181 -9.50 3.65 4.11
N GLU A 182 -8.63 2.87 4.76
CA GLU A 182 -8.19 3.13 6.14
C GLU A 182 -7.51 4.50 6.25
N GLU A 183 -6.48 4.80 5.43
CA GLU A 183 -5.79 6.09 5.44
C GLU A 183 -6.72 7.30 5.25
N LEU A 184 -7.74 7.16 4.39
CA LEU A 184 -8.66 8.26 4.10
C LEU A 184 -9.74 8.45 5.16
N LEU A 185 -10.07 7.40 5.91
CA LEU A 185 -11.23 7.34 6.79
C LEU A 185 -10.87 7.07 8.25
N HIS A 186 -9.58 6.98 8.58
CA HIS A 186 -9.08 6.86 9.94
C HIS A 186 -9.60 8.04 10.81
N PRO A 187 -10.08 7.79 12.05
CA PRO A 187 -10.14 6.52 12.77
C PRO A 187 -11.47 5.76 12.61
N ALA A 188 -12.37 6.21 11.72
CA ALA A 188 -13.69 5.57 11.58
C ALA A 188 -13.59 4.16 10.97
N VAL A 189 -12.62 3.96 10.09
CA VAL A 189 -12.27 2.65 9.54
C VAL A 189 -10.89 2.29 10.04
N ASP A 190 -10.75 1.08 10.60
CA ASP A 190 -9.50 0.55 11.12
C ASP A 190 -9.45 -0.97 10.94
N PHE A 191 -8.26 -1.55 11.00
CA PHE A 191 -8.07 -2.98 10.97
C PHE A 191 -8.46 -3.63 12.30
N HIS A 192 -9.18 -4.74 12.21
CA HIS A 192 -9.66 -5.48 13.37
C HIS A 192 -8.99 -6.85 13.47
N LYS A 193 -8.90 -7.40 14.68
CA LYS A 193 -8.09 -8.61 14.97
C LYS A 193 -8.70 -9.91 14.45
N GLU A 194 -9.98 -9.88 14.11
CA GLU A 194 -10.67 -11.00 13.50
C GLU A 194 -10.07 -11.34 12.12
N ASN A 195 -10.17 -12.61 11.74
CA ASN A 195 -9.65 -13.13 10.47
C ASN A 195 -10.76 -13.86 9.70
N ARG A 196 -11.88 -13.16 9.50
CA ARG A 196 -13.15 -13.70 8.96
C ARG A 196 -13.28 -13.50 7.45
N GLY A 197 -12.22 -13.04 6.79
CA GLY A 197 -12.17 -12.70 5.39
C GLY A 197 -12.62 -11.28 5.07
N CYS A 198 -12.63 -10.38 6.05
CA CYS A 198 -12.81 -8.95 5.80
C CYS A 198 -11.56 -8.37 5.13
N LEU A 199 -11.73 -7.34 4.29
CA LEU A 199 -10.61 -6.53 3.81
C LEU A 199 -9.85 -5.83 4.95
N PHE A 200 -10.52 -5.55 6.05
CA PHE A 200 -9.96 -4.90 7.24
C PHE A 200 -9.55 -5.91 8.33
N ASP A 201 -9.40 -7.19 8.00
CA ASP A 201 -8.76 -8.14 8.92
C ASP A 201 -7.26 -7.77 9.06
N PHE A 202 -6.78 -7.60 10.29
CA PHE A 202 -5.39 -7.24 10.58
C PHE A 202 -4.39 -8.35 10.20
N ASN A 203 -4.83 -9.61 10.19
CA ASN A 203 -4.03 -10.77 9.77
C ASN A 203 -2.68 -10.89 10.52
N GLU A 204 -2.72 -10.80 11.85
CA GLU A 204 -1.54 -10.98 12.72
C GLU A 204 -0.80 -12.29 12.40
N GLU A 205 -1.57 -13.35 12.19
CA GLU A 205 -1.08 -14.59 11.60
C GLU A 205 -1.09 -14.48 10.07
N ARG A 206 0.07 -14.24 9.46
CA ARG A 206 0.20 -13.96 8.01
C ARG A 206 -0.58 -14.90 7.08
N ALA A 207 -0.68 -16.18 7.44
CA ALA A 207 -1.39 -17.18 6.64
C ALA A 207 -2.91 -16.94 6.56
N THR A 208 -3.50 -16.20 7.50
CA THR A 208 -4.94 -15.89 7.49
C THR A 208 -5.33 -14.90 6.40
N LEU A 209 -4.36 -14.23 5.75
CA LEU A 209 -4.61 -13.39 4.58
C LEU A 209 -5.30 -14.16 3.44
N VAL A 210 -5.10 -15.49 3.38
CA VAL A 210 -5.83 -16.39 2.48
C VAL A 210 -7.35 -16.29 2.69
N HIS A 211 -7.83 -16.07 3.92
CA HIS A 211 -9.26 -15.89 4.20
C HIS A 211 -9.79 -14.60 3.59
N THR A 212 -9.04 -13.49 3.73
CA THR A 212 -9.36 -12.20 3.11
C THR A 212 -9.44 -12.33 1.59
N PHE A 213 -8.47 -12.97 0.95
CA PHE A 213 -8.48 -13.16 -0.51
C PHE A 213 -9.54 -14.13 -1.00
N ARG A 214 -9.91 -15.13 -0.19
CA ARG A 214 -10.97 -16.07 -0.58
C ARG A 214 -12.34 -15.38 -0.53
N ALA A 215 -12.61 -14.66 0.55
CA ALA A 215 -13.91 -14.05 0.80
C ALA A 215 -14.13 -12.73 0.02
N LEU A 216 -13.09 -11.89 -0.10
CA LEU A 216 -13.13 -10.55 -0.72
C LEU A 216 -14.42 -9.82 -0.37
N ARG A 217 -14.56 -9.43 0.90
CA ARG A 217 -15.73 -8.72 1.42
C ARG A 217 -15.32 -7.65 2.41
N ILE A 218 -16.20 -6.68 2.62
CA ILE A 218 -16.14 -5.78 3.77
C ILE A 218 -17.28 -6.20 4.69
N GLU A 219 -16.99 -6.37 5.97
CA GLU A 219 -18.02 -6.75 6.94
C GLU A 219 -19.02 -5.61 7.18
N PRO A 220 -20.28 -5.93 7.53
CA PRO A 220 -21.33 -4.92 7.74
C PRO A 220 -20.91 -3.80 8.71
N SER A 221 -20.27 -4.14 9.83
CA SER A 221 -19.81 -3.15 10.81
C SER A 221 -18.74 -2.20 10.24
N CYS A 222 -17.87 -2.70 9.37
CA CYS A 222 -16.89 -1.86 8.67
C CYS A 222 -17.58 -0.97 7.63
N LEU A 223 -18.52 -1.52 6.86
CA LEU A 223 -19.31 -0.76 5.88
C LEU A 223 -20.09 0.38 6.53
N GLU A 224 -20.73 0.12 7.67
CA GLU A 224 -21.48 1.12 8.44
C GLU A 224 -20.61 2.32 8.85
N SER A 225 -19.32 2.06 9.09
CA SER A 225 -18.35 3.08 9.48
C SER A 225 -17.77 3.86 8.28
N ILE A 226 -17.93 3.35 7.05
CA ILE A 226 -17.54 4.05 5.82
C ILE A 226 -18.66 5.04 5.44
N PRO A 227 -18.40 6.35 5.32
CA PRO A 227 -19.38 7.32 4.87
C PRO A 227 -19.65 7.21 3.37
N GLU A 228 -20.85 7.61 2.94
CA GLU A 228 -21.10 7.88 1.52
C GLU A 228 -20.27 9.10 1.05
N PRO A 229 -19.71 9.12 -0.17
CA PRO A 229 -19.86 8.15 -1.26
C PRO A 229 -18.85 6.97 -1.26
N TYR A 230 -17.92 6.92 -0.29
CA TYR A 230 -16.85 5.92 -0.28
C TYR A 230 -17.37 4.48 -0.10
N ARG A 231 -18.47 4.31 0.62
CA ARG A 231 -19.09 2.99 0.86
C ARG A 231 -19.53 2.35 -0.45
N THR A 232 -20.34 3.07 -1.24
CA THR A 232 -20.79 2.60 -2.56
C THR A 232 -19.62 2.26 -3.47
N ALA A 233 -18.56 3.07 -3.49
CA ALA A 233 -17.37 2.80 -4.29
C ALA A 233 -16.59 1.57 -3.78
N ALA A 234 -16.43 1.42 -2.47
CA ALA A 234 -15.76 0.29 -1.84
C ALA A 234 -16.48 -1.03 -2.13
N GLU A 235 -17.80 -1.08 -1.95
CA GLU A 235 -18.61 -2.26 -2.28
C GLU A 235 -18.49 -2.64 -3.76
N SER A 236 -18.58 -1.64 -4.64
CA SER A 236 -18.48 -1.85 -6.10
C SER A 236 -17.10 -2.38 -6.49
N MET A 237 -16.02 -1.81 -5.94
CA MET A 237 -14.65 -2.26 -6.20
C MET A 237 -14.42 -3.68 -5.69
N VAL A 238 -14.91 -4.00 -4.49
CA VAL A 238 -14.82 -5.35 -3.92
C VAL A 238 -15.61 -6.37 -4.74
N GLY A 239 -16.79 -5.99 -5.25
CA GLY A 239 -17.54 -6.78 -6.21
C GLY A 239 -16.73 -7.09 -7.47
N ALA A 240 -16.15 -6.06 -8.09
CA ALA A 240 -15.31 -6.22 -9.28
C ALA A 240 -14.09 -7.12 -9.04
N LEU A 241 -13.43 -7.01 -7.88
CA LEU A 241 -12.33 -7.91 -7.50
C LEU A 241 -12.79 -9.36 -7.34
N ARG A 242 -13.97 -9.58 -6.74
CA ARG A 242 -14.54 -10.93 -6.56
C ARG A 242 -14.86 -11.61 -7.90
N ASP A 243 -15.32 -10.83 -8.86
CA ASP A 243 -15.73 -11.29 -10.20
C ASP A 243 -14.55 -11.42 -11.18
N SER A 244 -13.35 -11.01 -10.78
CA SER A 244 -12.13 -11.06 -11.60
C SER A 244 -11.34 -12.38 -11.44
N ALA A 245 -11.99 -13.47 -11.04
CA ALA A 245 -11.40 -14.82 -10.97
C ALA A 245 -11.40 -15.55 -12.32
#